data_AF-A0A958P7S4-F1
#
_entry.id   AF-A0A958P7S4-F1
#
_cell.length_a   1.000
_cell.length_b   1.000
_cell.length_c   1.000
_cell.angle_alpha   90.00
_cell.angle_beta   90.00
_cell.angle_gamma   90.00
#
_symmetry.space_group_name_H-M   'P 1'
#
loop_
_entity.id
_entity.type
_entity.pdbx_description
1 polymer ?
#
loop_
_entity_poly.entity_id
_entity_poly.type
_entity_poly.pdbx_seq_one_letter_code
_entity_poly.pdbx_strand_id
1 'polypeptide(L)'
;FKNEDDLIKQYIKEGSDILLDLNKEQKIIEDVFNDIVLKAGKIDLSLQPMIKAELQKSLKAIQNIESRLIKSEKRKEEVAINQIKNIKEKLFPSSSLQERKENFIYLYLVLGKDFIDQLVQDLKPFEKEFTFLSID
;
A
#
# COMPACT_ATOMS: atom_id res chain seq x y z
N PHE A 1 -3.79 11.80 -5.21
CA PHE A 1 -4.14 10.85 -4.13
C PHE A 1 -3.41 9.53 -4.35
N LYS A 2 -2.99 8.85 -3.28
CA LYS A 2 -2.41 7.50 -3.35
C LYS A 2 -3.44 6.49 -3.90
N ASN A 3 -2.95 5.43 -4.54
CA ASN A 3 -3.79 4.31 -4.94
C ASN A 3 -4.20 3.48 -3.69
N GLU A 4 -5.17 2.58 -3.86
CA GLU A 4 -5.68 1.75 -2.77
C GLU A 4 -4.57 0.92 -2.10
N ASP A 5 -3.73 0.27 -2.88
CA ASP A 5 -2.67 -0.61 -2.37
C ASP A 5 -1.65 0.14 -1.50
N ASP A 6 -1.28 1.35 -1.89
CA ASP A 6 -0.33 2.18 -1.17
C ASP A 6 -0.93 2.73 0.13
N LEU A 7 -2.24 3.04 0.14
CA LEU A 7 -2.96 3.43 1.37
C LEU A 7 -3.02 2.27 2.36
N ILE A 8 -3.35 1.06 1.88
CA ILE A 8 -3.40 -0.14 2.71
C ILE A 8 -2.01 -0.46 3.28
N LYS A 9 -0.96 -0.42 2.44
CA LYS A 9 0.42 -0.63 2.89
C LYS A 9 0.83 0.38 3.96
N GLN A 10 0.50 1.65 3.76
CA GLN A 10 0.82 2.71 4.71
C GLN A 10 0.08 2.47 6.04
N TYR A 11 -1.23 2.21 6.00
CA TYR A 11 -2.02 1.92 7.21
C TYR A 11 -1.43 0.77 8.04
N ILE A 12 -1.07 -0.33 7.39
CA ILE A 12 -0.49 -1.50 8.08
C ILE A 12 0.87 -1.15 8.68
N LYS A 13 1.70 -0.39 7.95
CA LYS A 13 3.02 0.02 8.42
C LYS A 13 2.95 0.96 9.61
N GLU A 14 1.96 1.85 9.65
CA GLU A 14 1.74 2.80 10.74
C GLU A 14 1.05 2.16 11.96
N GLY A 15 0.18 1.17 11.74
CA GLY A 15 -0.57 0.48 12.79
C GLY A 15 0.15 -0.73 13.40
N SER A 16 1.18 -1.28 12.75
CA SER A 16 1.93 -2.41 13.31
C SER A 16 3.02 -1.92 14.26
N ASP A 17 2.91 -2.25 15.55
CA ASP A 17 4.01 -2.09 16.53
C ASP A 17 5.26 -2.91 16.16
N ILE A 18 5.10 -3.89 15.28
CA ILE A 18 6.16 -4.76 14.77
C ILE A 18 6.63 -4.20 13.43
N LEU A 19 7.90 -3.84 13.32
CA LEU A 19 8.55 -3.62 12.03
C LEU A 19 8.44 -4.92 11.21
N LEU A 20 7.51 -4.95 10.25
CA LEU A 20 7.27 -6.11 9.39
C LEU A 20 8.34 -6.29 8.30
N ASP A 21 9.23 -5.30 8.13
CA ASP A 21 10.31 -5.40 7.17
C ASP A 21 11.48 -6.23 7.71
N LEU A 22 11.97 -7.17 6.90
CA LEU A 22 13.07 -8.07 7.28
C LEU A 22 14.42 -7.60 6.69
N ASN A 23 14.57 -6.31 6.44
CA ASN A 23 15.75 -5.76 5.76
C ASN A 23 17.04 -5.97 6.56
N LYS A 24 16.95 -5.91 7.90
CA LYS A 24 18.09 -6.13 8.78
C LYS A 24 18.57 -7.58 8.70
N GLU A 25 17.64 -8.53 8.74
CA GLU A 25 17.89 -9.97 8.66
C GLU A 25 18.46 -10.35 7.29
N GLN A 26 17.92 -9.77 6.20
CA GLN A 26 18.47 -9.95 4.85
C GLN A 26 19.93 -9.52 4.78
N LYS A 27 20.27 -8.36 5.36
CA LYS A 27 21.64 -7.84 5.38
C LYS A 27 22.59 -8.73 6.18
N ILE A 28 22.17 -9.22 7.35
CA ILE A 28 22.97 -10.16 8.16
C ILE A 28 23.27 -11.43 7.37
N ILE A 29 22.27 -11.98 6.67
CA ILE A 29 22.44 -13.17 5.84
C ILE A 29 23.41 -12.90 4.69
N GLU A 30 23.27 -11.76 4.02
CA GLU A 30 24.17 -11.35 2.94
C GLU A 30 25.62 -11.24 3.41
N ASP A 31 25.86 -10.61 4.55
CA ASP A 31 27.19 -10.49 5.15
C ASP A 31 27.79 -11.86 5.47
N VAL A 32 27.01 -12.78 6.05
CA VAL A 32 27.45 -14.16 6.33
C VAL A 32 27.85 -14.90 5.04
N PHE A 33 27.05 -14.80 3.99
CA PHE A 33 27.37 -15.44 2.71
C PHE A 33 28.59 -14.81 2.03
N ASN A 34 28.77 -13.49 2.13
CA ASN A 34 29.94 -12.81 1.60
C ASN A 34 31.23 -13.30 2.28
N ASP A 35 31.21 -13.49 3.60
CA ASP A 35 32.33 -14.09 4.33
C ASP A 35 32.63 -15.52 3.87
N ILE A 36 31.60 -16.32 3.60
CA ILE A 36 31.75 -17.68 3.06
C ILE A 36 32.37 -17.64 1.65
N VAL A 37 31.94 -16.72 0.78
CA VAL A 37 32.50 -16.53 -0.57
C VAL A 37 33.98 -16.17 -0.52
N LEU A 38 34.39 -15.31 0.40
CA LEU A 38 35.79 -14.92 0.58
C LEU A 38 36.65 -16.08 1.06
N LYS A 39 36.15 -16.89 2.01
CA LYS A 39 36.85 -18.09 2.50
C LYS A 39 36.94 -19.16 1.42
N ALA A 40 35.85 -19.42 0.71
CA ALA A 40 35.79 -20.41 -0.37
C ALA A 40 36.73 -20.04 -1.53
N GLY A 41 36.81 -18.75 -1.89
CA GLY A 41 37.71 -18.29 -2.96
C GLY A 41 39.20 -18.51 -2.68
N LYS A 42 39.60 -18.66 -1.41
CA LYS A 42 40.97 -19.04 -1.01
C LYS A 42 41.25 -20.53 -1.18
N ILE A 43 40.20 -21.36 -1.24
CA ILE A 43 40.28 -22.82 -1.39
C ILE A 43 40.11 -23.19 -2.87
N ASP A 44 38.97 -22.78 -3.45
CA ASP A 44 38.61 -23.00 -4.84
C ASP A 44 37.66 -21.89 -5.33
N LEU A 45 38.12 -21.13 -6.33
CA LEU A 45 37.35 -20.05 -6.95
C LEU A 45 36.09 -20.57 -7.65
N SER A 46 36.07 -21.83 -8.11
CA SER A 46 34.94 -22.44 -8.80
C SER A 46 33.69 -22.58 -7.92
N LEU A 47 33.85 -22.51 -6.58
CA LEU A 47 32.75 -22.61 -5.61
C LEU A 47 32.01 -21.29 -5.40
N GLN A 48 32.61 -20.14 -5.73
CA GLN A 48 31.97 -18.83 -5.48
C GLN A 48 30.61 -18.65 -6.18
N PRO A 49 30.43 -19.05 -7.46
CA PRO A 49 29.12 -18.97 -8.12
C PRO A 49 28.06 -19.81 -7.44
N MET A 50 28.42 -21.01 -6.98
CA MET A 50 27.52 -21.93 -6.28
C MET A 50 27.04 -21.34 -4.94
N ILE A 51 27.95 -20.74 -4.16
CA ILE A 51 27.61 -20.09 -2.88
C ILE A 51 26.73 -18.85 -3.11
N LYS A 52 27.04 -18.02 -4.12
CA LYS A 52 26.21 -16.86 -4.48
C LYS A 52 24.80 -17.27 -4.93
N ALA A 53 24.65 -18.38 -5.63
CA ALA A 53 23.34 -18.91 -5.99
C ALA A 53 22.53 -19.31 -4.74
N GLU A 54 23.19 -19.87 -3.72
CA GLU A 54 22.54 -20.26 -2.47
C GLU A 54 22.18 -19.04 -1.59
N LEU A 55 22.98 -17.98 -1.62
CA LEU A 55 22.61 -16.67 -1.06
C LEU A 55 21.30 -16.17 -1.70
N GLN A 56 21.20 -16.17 -3.03
CA GLN A 56 20.00 -15.68 -3.71
C GLN A 56 18.75 -16.48 -3.36
N LYS A 57 18.86 -17.81 -3.21
CA LYS A 57 17.75 -18.65 -2.72
C LYS A 57 17.35 -18.28 -1.29
N SER A 58 18.33 -18.06 -0.42
CA SER A 58 18.11 -17.70 0.98
C SER A 58 17.40 -16.35 1.10
N LEU A 59 17.85 -15.33 0.36
CA LEU A 59 17.19 -14.02 0.32
C LEU A 59 15.74 -14.13 -0.17
N LYS A 60 15.49 -14.93 -1.22
CA LYS A 60 14.13 -15.18 -1.71
C LYS A 60 13.25 -15.87 -0.66
N ALA A 61 13.81 -16.78 0.14
CA ALA A 61 13.08 -17.41 1.23
C ALA A 61 12.65 -16.39 2.30
N ILE A 62 13.54 -15.46 2.67
CA ILE A 62 13.22 -14.38 3.61
C ILE A 62 12.14 -13.44 3.06
N GLN A 63 12.22 -13.05 1.79
CA GLN A 63 11.18 -12.23 1.13
C GLN A 63 9.81 -12.93 1.13
N ASN A 64 9.78 -14.26 0.96
CA ASN A 64 8.55 -15.02 1.05
C ASN A 64 7.97 -15.04 2.47
N ILE A 65 8.83 -15.08 3.50
CA ILE A 65 8.40 -15.01 4.91
C ILE A 65 7.82 -13.62 5.18
N GLU A 66 8.51 -12.55 4.80
CA GLU A 66 8.05 -11.17 4.91
C GLU A 66 6.67 -10.97 4.26
N SER A 67 6.48 -11.46 3.04
CA SER A 67 5.19 -11.41 2.34
C SER A 67 4.06 -12.14 3.11
N ARG A 68 4.38 -13.27 3.74
CA ARG A 68 3.42 -14.03 4.57
C ARG A 68 3.09 -13.28 5.86
N LEU A 69 4.06 -12.63 6.49
CA LEU A 69 3.83 -11.78 7.67
C LEU A 69 2.90 -10.62 7.33
N ILE A 70 3.21 -9.87 6.26
CA ILE A 70 2.36 -8.77 5.78
C ILE A 70 0.94 -9.27 5.46
N LYS A 71 0.82 -10.42 4.79
CA LYS A 71 -0.49 -11.01 4.48
C LYS A 71 -1.26 -11.42 5.73
N SER A 72 -0.57 -11.93 6.75
CA SER A 72 -1.19 -12.28 8.03
C SER A 72 -1.70 -11.03 8.75
N GLU A 73 -0.93 -9.96 8.74
CA GLU A 73 -1.33 -8.70 9.38
C GLU A 73 -2.52 -8.05 8.64
N LYS A 74 -2.50 -8.07 7.30
CA LYS A 74 -3.65 -7.67 6.47
C LYS A 74 -4.94 -8.38 6.85
N ARG A 75 -4.86 -9.67 7.21
CA ARG A 75 -6.04 -10.45 7.59
C ARG A 75 -6.57 -10.07 8.97
N LYS A 76 -5.69 -9.70 9.91
CA LYS A 76 -6.14 -9.20 11.22
C LYS A 76 -6.85 -7.85 11.06
N GLU A 77 -6.30 -7.00 10.22
CA GLU A 77 -6.79 -5.64 9.94
C GLU A 77 -7.85 -5.58 8.83
N GLU A 78 -8.50 -6.71 8.51
CA GLU A 78 -9.41 -6.81 7.35
C GLU A 78 -10.57 -5.80 7.44
N VAL A 79 -11.09 -5.54 8.64
CA VAL A 79 -12.16 -4.57 8.88
C VAL A 79 -11.72 -3.16 8.49
N ALA A 80 -10.57 -2.70 9.00
CA ALA A 80 -10.05 -1.38 8.71
C ALA A 80 -9.65 -1.23 7.24
N ILE A 81 -9.06 -2.28 6.66
CA ILE A 81 -8.75 -2.32 5.22
C ILE A 81 -10.03 -2.16 4.40
N ASN A 82 -11.10 -2.88 4.73
CA ASN A 82 -12.37 -2.76 4.02
C ASN A 82 -12.99 -1.36 4.17
N GLN A 83 -12.82 -0.70 5.32
CA GLN A 83 -13.23 0.70 5.48
C GLN A 83 -12.44 1.63 4.55
N ILE A 84 -11.12 1.48 4.46
CA ILE A 84 -10.27 2.25 3.54
C ILE A 84 -10.73 2.05 2.10
N LYS A 85 -10.97 0.79 1.68
CA LYS A 85 -11.46 0.47 0.33
C LYS A 85 -12.80 1.12 0.04
N ASN A 86 -13.75 1.02 0.97
CA ASN A 86 -15.08 1.60 0.82
C ASN A 86 -15.03 3.12 0.70
N ILE A 87 -14.21 3.80 1.52
CA ILE A 87 -14.02 5.24 1.43
C ILE A 87 -13.36 5.60 0.09
N LYS A 88 -12.34 4.85 -0.32
CA LYS A 88 -11.62 5.09 -1.57
C LYS A 88 -12.52 4.95 -2.78
N GLU A 89 -13.37 3.93 -2.82
CA GLU A 89 -14.30 3.69 -3.93
C GLU A 89 -15.41 4.75 -3.97
N LYS A 90 -15.89 5.22 -2.81
CA LYS A 90 -16.87 6.34 -2.75
C LYS A 90 -16.29 7.64 -3.29
N LEU A 91 -15.06 7.99 -2.90
CA LEU A 91 -14.43 9.25 -3.30
C LEU A 91 -13.82 9.19 -4.71
N PHE A 92 -13.33 8.01 -5.11
CA PHE A 92 -12.63 7.79 -6.37
C PHE A 92 -13.13 6.54 -7.10
N PRO A 93 -14.40 6.49 -7.51
CA PRO A 93 -15.01 5.32 -8.11
C PRO A 93 -14.25 4.89 -9.37
N SER A 94 -13.92 3.60 -9.46
CA SER A 94 -13.10 3.05 -10.55
C SER A 94 -11.79 3.82 -10.79
N SER A 95 -11.16 4.30 -9.71
CA SER A 95 -9.95 5.14 -9.76
C SER A 95 -10.08 6.46 -10.54
N SER A 96 -11.31 6.97 -10.71
CA SER A 96 -11.60 8.27 -11.32
C SER A 96 -12.18 9.25 -10.32
N LEU A 97 -12.32 10.53 -10.68
CA LEU A 97 -13.03 11.49 -9.82
C LEU A 97 -14.51 11.14 -9.76
N GLN A 98 -15.11 11.28 -8.59
CA GLN A 98 -16.54 11.03 -8.37
C GLN A 98 -17.42 11.75 -9.39
N GLU A 99 -17.18 13.04 -9.64
CA GLU A 99 -17.93 13.88 -10.60
C GLU A 99 -17.94 13.32 -12.03
N ARG A 100 -16.94 12.51 -12.41
CA ARG A 100 -16.83 11.94 -13.77
C ARG A 100 -17.57 10.61 -13.92
N LYS A 101 -18.02 10.03 -12.82
CA LYS A 101 -18.61 8.69 -12.78
C LYS A 101 -20.02 8.70 -12.21
N GLU A 102 -20.26 9.51 -11.20
CA GLU A 102 -21.57 9.60 -10.58
C GLU A 102 -22.52 10.48 -11.38
N ASN A 103 -23.77 10.05 -11.42
CA ASN A 103 -24.84 10.83 -12.03
C ASN A 103 -25.40 11.80 -10.98
N PHE A 104 -25.42 13.08 -11.33
CA PHE A 104 -26.02 14.15 -10.52
C PHE A 104 -27.43 13.81 -10.02
N ILE A 105 -28.26 13.13 -10.83
CA ILE A 105 -29.64 12.75 -10.46
C ILE A 105 -29.67 11.92 -9.18
N TYR A 106 -28.71 11.02 -8.99
CA TYR A 106 -28.62 10.22 -7.77
C TYR A 106 -28.41 11.10 -6.54
N LEU A 107 -27.46 12.03 -6.62
CA LEU A 107 -27.17 12.97 -5.53
C LEU A 107 -28.36 13.87 -5.23
N TYR A 108 -29.03 14.38 -6.25
CA TYR A 108 -30.24 15.21 -6.08
C TYR A 108 -31.39 14.46 -5.41
N LEU A 109 -31.58 13.17 -5.71
CA LEU A 109 -32.60 12.34 -5.05
C LEU A 109 -32.29 12.10 -3.56
N VAL A 110 -31.02 11.98 -3.20
CA VAL A 110 -30.57 11.74 -1.82
C VAL A 110 -30.56 13.04 -1.00
N LEU A 111 -30.08 14.13 -1.59
CA LEU A 111 -29.84 15.42 -0.93
C LEU A 111 -31.04 16.37 -0.99
N GLY A 112 -32.00 16.10 -1.88
CA GLY A 112 -33.19 16.92 -2.04
C GLY A 112 -32.95 18.19 -2.86
N LYS A 113 -33.96 19.07 -2.86
CA LYS A 113 -34.02 20.24 -3.74
C LYS A 113 -32.93 21.27 -3.45
N ASP A 114 -32.54 21.41 -2.18
CA ASP A 114 -31.61 22.44 -1.72
C ASP A 114 -30.16 22.15 -2.13
N PHE A 115 -29.87 20.95 -2.64
CA PHE A 115 -28.54 20.53 -3.09
C PHE A 115 -27.95 21.47 -4.15
N ILE A 116 -28.77 21.90 -5.12
CA ILE A 116 -28.30 22.81 -6.17
C ILE A 116 -27.93 24.17 -5.60
N ASP A 117 -28.73 24.68 -4.66
CA ASP A 117 -28.49 25.98 -4.06
C ASP A 117 -27.21 25.96 -3.21
N GLN A 118 -26.98 24.88 -2.46
CA GLN A 118 -25.71 24.65 -1.73
C GLN A 118 -24.53 24.55 -2.68
N LEU A 119 -24.64 23.76 -3.76
CA LEU A 119 -23.59 23.65 -4.77
C LEU A 119 -23.20 25.02 -5.35
N VAL A 120 -24.18 25.85 -5.69
CA VAL A 120 -23.92 27.18 -6.26
C VAL A 120 -23.26 28.11 -5.24
N GLN A 121 -23.62 28.01 -3.96
CA GLN A 121 -23.01 28.81 -2.89
C GLN A 121 -21.56 28.40 -2.61
N ASP A 122 -21.27 27.10 -2.61
CA ASP A 122 -19.95 26.56 -2.26
C ASP A 122 -18.99 26.50 -3.45
N LEU A 123 -19.50 26.55 -4.69
CA LEU A 123 -18.67 26.47 -5.89
C LEU A 123 -17.82 27.74 -6.06
N LYS A 124 -16.52 27.56 -5.88
CA LYS A 124 -15.51 28.59 -6.12
C LYS A 124 -14.67 28.27 -7.36
N PRO A 125 -15.10 28.68 -8.56
CA PRO A 125 -14.53 28.19 -9.83
C PRO A 125 -13.06 28.56 -10.06
N PHE A 126 -12.54 29.54 -9.32
CA PHE A 126 -11.14 29.99 -9.43
C PHE A 126 -10.22 29.37 -8.36
N GLU A 127 -10.77 28.69 -7.36
CA GLU A 127 -9.99 27.94 -6.38
C GLU A 127 -9.73 26.54 -6.95
N LYS A 128 -8.46 26.20 -7.18
CA LYS A 128 -8.05 24.90 -7.76
C LYS A 128 -7.91 23.82 -6.68
N GLU A 129 -8.92 23.71 -5.83
CA GLU A 129 -8.95 22.81 -4.68
C GLU A 129 -10.14 21.86 -4.78
N PHE A 130 -10.07 20.73 -4.07
CA PHE A 130 -11.21 19.83 -3.96
C PHE A 130 -12.21 20.42 -2.97
N THR A 131 -13.47 20.56 -3.41
CA THR A 131 -14.58 20.90 -2.52
C THR A 131 -15.16 19.61 -1.95
N PHE A 132 -15.30 19.56 -0.62
CA PHE A 132 -15.96 18.45 0.07
C PHE A 132 -17.31 18.94 0.59
N LEU A 133 -18.39 18.28 0.16
CA LEU A 133 -19.74 18.57 0.62
C LEU A 133 -20.14 17.49 1.62
N SER A 134 -20.33 17.88 2.88
CA SER A 134 -20.83 17.00 3.93
C SER A 134 -22.34 17.17 4.08
N ILE A 135 -23.01 16.05 4.34
CA ILE A 135 -24.41 15.99 4.73
C ILE A 135 -24.42 15.76 6.23
N ASP A 136 -25.06 16.64 6.99
CA ASP A 136 -25.31 16.44 8.42
C ASP A 136 -26.49 15.47 8.65
#